data_AF-A0A2R6RR52-F1
#
_entry.id   AF-A0A2R6RR52-F1
#
_cell.length_a   1.000
_cell.length_b   1.000
_cell.length_c   1.000
_cell.angle_alpha   90.00
_cell.angle_beta   90.00
_cell.angle_gamma   90.00
#
_symmetry.space_group_name_H-M   'P 1'
#
loop_
_entity.id
_entity.type
_entity.pdbx_description
1 polymer ?
#
loop_
_entity_poly.entity_id
_entity_poly.type
_entity_poly.pdbx_seq_one_letter_code
_entity_poly.pdbx_strand_id
1 'polypeptide(L)'
;MGKKAKSSKKAWRANISTEHIDDFFEKSTKDALSGGSLTQLPSESLFYVDKSRDLSVKRKIEKHREKVLRCDSLLQRNPFVQAVPSSRQKKSKKTGKEVQTEKDSVQGRPKKDGALDSGMVDIWDDKGENTGKTKKKSKPSIIPAVEVEPPGCSFNPSFESHQDSLACAVADEMQKIYRHELGPKPVPLTVPGEVVDKEDVYFLEVDNGSEDDDQSIENQDEDGDDEHEKRPSITKKVTRVELNRRARRSKQLRAEAEAKKVKQLSKEIDFLPNIIQEIAKEDEEKQKRHLRRVVAKQERLKSRPPRLGKHKFDPAPVQVLLSEEITGSLLKLKGCSTLARDRFKSLEKRGLVVPTAKSGRK
;
A
#
# COMPACT_ATOMS: atom_id res chain seq x y z
N MET A 1 12.95 68.04 34.66
CA MET A 1 12.60 67.12 35.75
C MET A 1 12.26 65.74 35.18
N GLY A 2 13.28 64.94 34.88
CA GLY A 2 13.12 63.58 34.38
C GLY A 2 12.70 62.64 35.51
N LYS A 3 11.49 62.08 35.42
CA LYS A 3 11.06 61.00 36.32
C LYS A 3 11.83 59.74 35.95
N LYS A 4 12.77 59.33 36.82
CA LYS A 4 13.54 58.09 36.67
C LYS A 4 12.56 56.91 36.55
N ALA A 5 12.58 56.23 35.41
CA ALA A 5 11.81 55.02 35.19
C ALA A 5 12.23 53.98 36.25
N LYS A 6 11.25 53.42 36.96
CA LYS A 6 11.49 52.42 38.00
C LYS A 6 12.23 51.23 37.38
N SER A 7 13.40 50.91 37.93
CA SER A 7 14.31 49.82 37.55
C SER A 7 13.69 48.44 37.78
N SER A 8 12.57 48.16 37.11
CA SER A 8 11.99 46.82 37.07
C SER A 8 12.59 46.05 35.89
N LYS A 9 12.90 44.78 36.10
CA LYS A 9 13.45 43.89 35.05
C LYS A 9 12.56 43.83 33.80
N LYS A 10 11.27 44.16 33.92
CA LYS A 10 10.30 44.24 32.82
C LYS A 10 10.50 45.49 31.95
N ALA A 11 10.81 46.64 32.54
CA ALA A 11 11.13 47.86 31.80
C ALA A 11 12.45 47.73 31.02
N TRP A 12 13.43 47.03 31.58
CA TRP A 12 14.67 46.73 30.86
C TRP A 12 14.45 45.79 29.67
N ARG A 13 13.59 44.77 29.81
CA ARG A 13 13.23 43.88 28.69
C ARG A 13 12.50 44.60 27.56
N ALA A 14 11.71 45.64 27.85
CA ALA A 14 11.00 46.42 26.85
C ALA A 14 11.89 47.38 26.05
N ASN A 15 13.06 47.76 26.59
CA ASN A 15 14.04 48.61 25.90
C ASN A 15 15.10 47.81 25.11
N ILE A 16 15.04 46.48 25.12
CA ILE A 16 15.89 45.64 24.26
C ILE A 16 15.20 45.58 22.91
N SER A 17 15.80 46.16 21.87
CA SER A 17 15.26 46.11 20.51
C SER A 17 15.19 44.65 20.04
N THR A 18 13.99 44.17 19.73
CA THR A 18 13.73 42.86 19.12
C THR A 18 13.66 42.94 17.59
N GLU A 19 13.78 44.14 17.01
CA GLU A 19 13.58 44.40 15.58
C GLU A 19 14.49 43.53 14.71
N HIS A 20 15.74 43.32 15.11
CA HIS A 20 16.67 42.45 14.37
C HIS A 20 16.25 40.97 14.36
N ILE A 21 15.58 40.52 15.43
CA ILE A 21 15.08 39.15 15.55
C ILE A 21 13.83 39.01 14.69
N ASP A 22 12.94 39.97 14.75
CA ASP A 22 11.71 40.01 13.95
C ASP A 22 12.02 40.11 12.45
N ASP A 23 12.97 40.96 12.06
CA ASP A 23 13.50 41.07 10.70
C ASP A 23 14.09 39.75 10.18
N PHE A 24 14.78 39.01 11.04
CA PHE A 24 15.33 37.71 10.68
C PHE A 24 14.20 36.70 10.42
N PHE A 25 13.16 36.68 11.27
CA PHE A 25 12.01 35.80 11.06
C PHE A 25 11.23 36.18 9.80
N GLU A 26 11.02 37.47 9.54
CA GLU A 26 10.38 37.93 8.31
C GLU A 26 11.17 37.54 7.07
N LYS A 27 12.50 37.74 7.08
CA LYS A 27 13.38 37.33 5.97
C LYS A 27 13.36 35.82 5.78
N SER A 28 13.41 35.05 6.86
CA SER A 28 13.33 33.58 6.80
C SER A 28 12.00 33.10 6.22
N THR A 29 10.90 33.80 6.54
CA THR A 29 9.55 33.47 6.04
C THR A 29 9.42 33.81 4.56
N LYS A 30 9.92 34.99 4.15
CA LYS A 30 9.97 35.42 2.74
C LYS A 30 10.85 34.48 1.91
N ASP A 31 12.01 34.10 2.43
CA ASP A 31 12.90 33.13 1.80
C ASP A 31 12.20 31.78 1.65
N ALA A 32 11.54 31.25 2.69
CA ALA A 32 10.81 29.98 2.61
C ALA A 32 9.69 29.99 1.54
N LEU A 33 8.97 31.10 1.39
CA LEU A 33 7.95 31.26 0.35
C LEU A 33 8.54 31.41 -1.06
N SER A 34 9.70 32.06 -1.18
CA SER A 34 10.40 32.28 -2.45
C SER A 34 11.29 31.09 -2.88
N GLY A 35 11.36 30.04 -2.06
CA GLY A 35 12.14 28.83 -2.32
C GLY A 35 13.47 28.73 -1.56
N GLY A 36 13.91 29.75 -0.83
CA GLY A 36 15.07 29.67 0.06
C GLY A 36 16.04 30.80 -0.17
N SER A 37 17.06 30.87 0.70
CA SER A 37 17.96 32.01 0.74
C SER A 37 18.96 31.99 -0.42
N LEU A 38 19.03 33.11 -1.14
CA LEU A 38 19.94 33.31 -2.29
C LEU A 38 21.42 33.16 -1.90
N THR A 39 21.77 33.44 -0.64
CA THR A 39 23.16 33.32 -0.14
C THR A 39 23.65 31.88 -0.06
N GLN A 40 22.73 30.90 -0.04
CA GLN A 40 23.08 29.48 0.07
C GLN A 40 23.32 28.82 -1.30
N LEU A 41 22.94 29.48 -2.39
CA LEU A 41 23.15 28.97 -3.75
C LEU A 41 24.60 29.21 -4.20
N PRO A 42 25.22 28.25 -4.92
CA PRO A 42 26.52 28.47 -5.54
C PRO A 42 26.43 29.58 -6.60
N SER A 43 27.45 30.43 -6.68
CA SER A 43 27.52 31.59 -7.57
C SER A 43 27.30 31.23 -9.05
N GLU A 44 27.70 30.02 -9.44
CA GLU A 44 27.55 29.45 -10.78
C GLU A 44 26.08 29.22 -11.19
N SER A 45 25.19 29.03 -10.22
CA SER A 45 23.74 28.88 -10.47
C SER A 45 23.02 30.23 -10.49
N LEU A 46 23.58 31.24 -9.83
CA LEU A 46 23.00 32.58 -9.75
C LEU A 46 23.32 33.43 -10.98
N PHE A 47 24.51 33.23 -11.55
CA PHE A 47 25.00 34.03 -12.67
C PHE A 47 25.45 33.12 -13.81
N TYR A 48 24.88 33.34 -14.98
CA TYR A 48 25.38 32.75 -16.22
C TYR A 48 26.15 33.83 -16.98
N VAL A 49 27.43 33.58 -17.24
CA VAL A 49 28.25 34.44 -18.10
C VAL A 49 28.01 34.00 -19.55
N ASP A 50 27.19 34.77 -20.26
CA ASP A 50 26.95 34.53 -21.68
C ASP A 50 28.19 34.87 -22.49
N LYS A 51 28.90 33.83 -22.94
CA LYS A 51 30.09 33.94 -23.81
C LYS A 51 29.72 33.76 -25.29
N SER A 52 28.44 33.71 -25.63
CA SER A 52 28.04 33.54 -27.03
C SER A 52 28.33 34.82 -27.83
N ARG A 53 29.10 34.67 -28.91
CA ARG A 53 29.17 35.66 -29.99
C ARG A 53 28.20 35.19 -31.07
N ASP A 54 27.26 36.06 -31.43
CA ASP A 54 26.20 35.91 -32.43
C ASP A 54 25.09 34.88 -32.15
N LEU A 55 23.89 35.42 -31.88
CA LEU A 55 22.62 34.70 -31.79
C LEU A 55 22.14 34.25 -33.18
N SER A 56 22.80 33.25 -33.77
CA SER A 56 22.19 32.55 -34.91
C SER A 56 20.86 31.95 -34.43
N VAL A 57 19.78 32.28 -35.14
CA VAL A 57 18.42 31.84 -34.81
C VAL A 57 18.38 30.31 -34.83
N LYS A 58 18.54 29.68 -33.66
CA LYS A 58 18.47 28.21 -33.51
C LYS A 58 17.20 27.70 -34.17
N ARG A 59 17.33 26.69 -35.04
CA ARG A 59 16.19 26.09 -35.76
C ARG A 59 15.18 25.58 -34.73
N LYS A 60 13.88 25.66 -35.04
CA LYS A 60 12.79 25.25 -34.12
C LYS A 60 13.02 23.85 -33.52
N ILE A 61 13.64 22.94 -34.27
CA ILE A 61 13.93 21.55 -33.87
C ILE A 61 14.90 21.49 -32.67
N GLU A 62 15.95 22.31 -32.64
CA GLU A 62 16.90 22.35 -31.53
C GLU A 62 16.25 22.90 -30.26
N LYS A 63 15.39 23.92 -30.41
CA LYS A 63 14.58 24.44 -29.28
C LYS A 63 13.65 23.40 -28.69
N HIS A 64 13.19 22.42 -29.48
CA HIS A 64 12.36 21.32 -28.98
C HIS A 64 13.19 20.19 -28.34
N ARG A 65 14.45 20.01 -28.76
CA ARG A 65 15.37 19.03 -28.16
C ARG A 65 15.96 19.50 -26.83
N GLU A 66 16.18 20.80 -26.66
CA GLU A 66 16.64 21.40 -25.40
C GLU A 66 15.53 21.45 -24.32
N LYS A 67 14.26 21.34 -24.71
CA LYS A 67 13.13 21.29 -23.77
C LYS A 67 13.07 19.90 -23.12
N VAL A 68 13.34 19.86 -21.82
CA VAL A 68 13.15 18.67 -20.98
C VAL A 68 11.66 18.29 -20.96
N LEU A 69 11.37 16.99 -21.08
CA LEU A 69 10.00 16.47 -21.00
C LEU A 69 9.38 16.80 -19.63
N ARG A 70 8.06 17.03 -19.60
CA ARG A 70 7.34 17.41 -18.36
C ARG A 70 7.54 16.39 -17.23
N CYS A 71 7.52 15.09 -17.55
CA CYS A 71 7.77 14.02 -16.57
C CYS A 71 9.18 14.10 -15.98
N ASP A 72 10.19 14.40 -16.79
CA ASP A 72 11.58 14.49 -16.34
C ASP A 72 11.81 15.79 -15.57
N SER A 73 11.15 16.88 -15.96
CA SER A 73 11.16 18.16 -15.23
C SER A 73 10.55 18.03 -13.82
N LEU A 74 9.51 17.20 -13.65
CA LEU A 74 8.93 16.93 -12.33
C LEU A 74 9.82 16.05 -11.43
N LEU A 75 10.75 15.30 -12.03
CA LEU A 75 11.73 14.47 -11.31
C LEU A 75 13.02 15.22 -10.98
N GLN A 76 13.27 16.39 -11.59
CA GLN A 76 14.40 17.23 -11.23
C GLN A 76 14.24 17.69 -9.78
N ARG A 77 15.33 17.56 -9.02
CA ARG A 77 15.35 17.95 -7.61
C ARG A 77 15.08 19.45 -7.51
N ASN A 78 14.00 19.83 -6.82
CA ASN A 78 13.75 21.23 -6.52
C ASN A 78 14.89 21.75 -5.63
N PRO A 79 15.73 22.70 -6.11
CA PRO A 79 16.88 23.20 -5.34
C PRO A 79 16.45 23.90 -4.05
N PHE A 80 15.19 24.35 -4.01
CA PHE A 80 14.58 25.13 -2.94
C PHE A 80 14.01 24.28 -1.79
N VAL A 81 13.85 22.97 -1.99
CA VAL A 81 13.34 22.07 -0.95
C VAL A 81 14.50 21.24 -0.40
N GLN A 82 14.87 21.50 0.86
CA GLN A 82 15.85 20.67 1.54
C GLN A 82 15.29 19.26 1.75
N ALA A 83 16.07 18.25 1.37
CA ALA A 83 15.67 16.86 1.57
C ALA A 83 15.61 16.55 3.06
N VAL A 84 14.43 16.17 3.55
CA VAL A 84 14.25 15.77 4.95
C VAL A 84 15.19 14.59 5.24
N PRO A 85 16.11 14.71 6.22
CA PRO A 85 17.00 13.62 6.56
C PRO A 85 16.16 12.43 7.03
N SER A 86 16.25 11.31 6.31
CA SER A 86 15.52 10.12 6.71
C SER A 86 16.02 9.67 8.09
N SER A 87 15.10 9.32 8.99
CA SER A 87 15.43 8.90 10.38
C SER A 87 16.29 7.63 10.45
N ARG A 88 16.50 6.97 9.31
CA ARG A 88 17.47 5.89 9.16
C ARG A 88 18.86 6.49 9.09
N GLN A 89 19.48 6.64 10.27
CA GLN A 89 20.92 6.79 10.45
C GLN A 89 21.65 5.94 9.39
N LYS A 90 22.22 6.59 8.38
CA LYS A 90 23.12 5.91 7.45
C LYS A 90 24.24 5.36 8.31
N LYS A 91 24.31 4.04 8.50
CA LYS A 91 25.46 3.40 9.15
C LYS A 91 26.69 3.90 8.41
N SER A 92 27.52 4.65 9.12
CA SER A 92 28.82 5.07 8.63
C SER A 92 29.55 3.80 8.21
N LYS A 93 29.90 3.71 6.92
CA LYS A 93 30.92 2.78 6.48
C LYS A 93 32.20 3.21 7.18
N LYS A 94 32.56 2.54 8.29
CA LYS A 94 33.92 2.57 8.81
C LYS A 94 34.81 2.08 7.68
N THR A 95 35.53 3.01 7.07
CA THR A 95 36.73 2.72 6.29
C THR A 95 37.72 2.06 7.24
N GLY A 96 38.07 0.81 6.96
CA GLY A 96 39.11 0.10 7.69
C GLY A 96 40.43 0.85 7.52
N LYS A 97 41.06 1.21 8.63
CA LYS A 97 42.45 1.65 8.64
C LYS A 97 43.32 0.47 8.25
N GLU A 98 44.03 0.65 7.16
CA GLU A 98 45.21 -0.10 6.73
C GLU A 98 46.29 0.01 7.82
N VAL A 99 46.72 -1.14 8.36
CA VAL A 99 47.92 -1.25 9.19
C VAL A 99 48.96 -1.93 8.31
N GLN A 100 50.04 -1.20 8.06
CA GLN A 100 51.19 -1.67 7.31
C GLN A 100 52.07 -2.58 8.17
N THR A 101 52.43 -3.72 7.57
CA THR A 101 53.72 -4.43 7.62
C THR A 101 54.43 -4.64 8.96
N GLU A 102 54.74 -5.92 9.26
CA GLU A 102 56.14 -6.41 9.31
C GLU A 102 56.20 -7.82 8.71
N LYS A 103 57.21 -8.06 7.87
CA LYS A 103 57.59 -9.37 7.32
C LYS A 103 58.69 -9.91 8.22
N ASP A 104 58.65 -11.21 8.53
CA ASP A 104 59.88 -11.98 8.70
C ASP A 104 59.77 -13.35 8.04
N SER A 105 60.88 -13.72 7.42
CA SER A 105 61.15 -14.86 6.55
C SER A 105 61.06 -16.23 7.21
N VAL A 106 60.75 -17.29 6.45
CA VAL A 106 61.62 -18.48 6.24
C VAL A 106 61.08 -19.30 5.04
N GLN A 107 62.04 -19.95 4.37
CA GLN A 107 62.08 -20.59 3.06
C GLN A 107 61.11 -21.76 2.82
N GLY A 108 60.85 -22.05 1.52
CA GLY A 108 60.43 -23.38 1.08
C GLY A 108 59.78 -23.41 -0.30
N ARG A 109 60.57 -23.31 -1.38
CA ARG A 109 60.16 -23.74 -2.71
C ARG A 109 60.53 -25.23 -2.89
N PRO A 110 59.80 -25.98 -3.71
CA PRO A 110 60.39 -26.24 -5.02
C PRO A 110 59.39 -26.05 -6.18
N LYS A 111 59.94 -25.63 -7.32
CA LYS A 111 59.27 -25.62 -8.62
C LYS A 111 59.06 -27.06 -9.09
N LYS A 112 57.94 -27.31 -9.75
CA LYS A 112 57.92 -28.14 -10.95
C LYS A 112 57.35 -27.31 -12.10
N ASP A 113 58.14 -27.25 -13.15
CA ASP A 113 57.89 -26.55 -14.39
C ASP A 113 56.93 -27.34 -15.29
N GLY A 114 56.18 -26.62 -16.13
CA GLY A 114 55.91 -27.02 -17.51
C GLY A 114 54.65 -27.86 -17.79
N ALA A 115 53.52 -27.19 -17.98
CA ALA A 115 52.60 -27.49 -19.08
C ALA A 115 51.70 -26.26 -19.30
N LEU A 116 51.74 -25.72 -20.52
CA LEU A 116 50.76 -24.76 -21.02
C LEU A 116 49.44 -25.51 -21.16
N ASP A 117 48.68 -25.61 -20.07
CA ASP A 117 47.34 -26.15 -20.17
C ASP A 117 46.46 -25.04 -20.77
N SER A 118 46.11 -25.24 -22.03
CA SER A 118 45.05 -24.53 -22.73
C SER A 118 43.81 -24.60 -21.85
N GLY A 119 43.60 -23.58 -21.02
CA GLY A 119 42.52 -23.49 -20.05
C GLY A 119 41.16 -23.41 -20.73
N MET A 120 40.69 -24.54 -21.24
CA MET A 120 39.29 -24.78 -21.49
C MET A 120 38.66 -24.88 -20.11
N VAL A 121 38.27 -23.72 -19.57
CA VAL A 121 37.51 -23.66 -18.32
C VAL A 121 36.27 -24.49 -18.55
N ASP A 122 36.12 -25.57 -17.79
CA ASP A 122 34.91 -26.37 -17.84
C ASP A 122 33.75 -25.51 -17.33
N ILE A 123 32.92 -25.06 -18.27
CA ILE A 123 31.75 -24.20 -18.02
C ILE A 123 30.68 -24.98 -17.22
N TRP A 124 30.79 -26.31 -17.14
CA TRP A 124 29.77 -27.19 -16.58
C TRP A 124 30.15 -27.86 -15.26
N ASP A 125 31.39 -27.73 -14.79
CA ASP A 125 31.81 -28.24 -13.50
C ASP A 125 31.39 -27.29 -12.36
N ASP A 126 30.38 -27.69 -11.58
CA ASP A 126 29.89 -27.00 -10.36
C ASP A 126 30.87 -27.09 -9.17
N LYS A 127 32.13 -27.46 -9.44
CA LYS A 127 33.22 -27.64 -8.47
C LYS A 127 34.34 -26.61 -8.64
N GLY A 128 34.15 -25.58 -9.46
CA GLY A 128 35.09 -24.48 -9.58
C GLY A 128 34.86 -23.42 -8.49
N GLU A 129 35.82 -23.29 -7.56
CA GLU A 129 35.95 -22.16 -6.62
C GLU A 129 36.23 -20.85 -7.38
N ASN A 130 35.24 -20.37 -8.14
CA ASN A 130 35.29 -19.06 -8.77
C ASN A 130 34.98 -18.02 -7.68
N THR A 131 36.04 -17.47 -7.08
CA THR A 131 36.02 -16.33 -6.14
C THR A 131 35.46 -15.02 -6.73
N GLY A 132 35.03 -15.04 -7.99
CA GLY A 132 34.27 -13.97 -8.63
C GLY A 132 32.86 -13.89 -8.05
N LYS A 133 32.52 -12.76 -7.40
CA LYS A 133 31.17 -12.44 -6.91
C LYS A 133 30.17 -12.40 -8.06
N THR A 134 29.69 -13.56 -8.52
CA THR A 134 28.58 -13.64 -9.48
C THR A 134 27.33 -13.12 -8.76
N LYS A 135 26.85 -11.95 -9.18
CA LYS A 135 25.60 -11.39 -8.65
C LYS A 135 24.47 -12.35 -9.02
N LYS A 136 24.00 -13.14 -8.05
CA LYS A 136 22.83 -14.01 -8.21
C LYS A 136 21.66 -13.13 -8.67
N LYS A 137 21.26 -13.26 -9.93
CA LYS A 137 20.09 -12.57 -10.48
C LYS A 137 18.85 -13.15 -9.79
N SER A 138 18.06 -12.32 -9.12
CA SER A 138 16.78 -12.76 -8.57
C SER A 138 15.86 -13.21 -9.71
N LYS A 139 15.31 -14.42 -9.60
CA LYS A 139 14.38 -14.93 -10.60
C LYS A 139 13.13 -14.02 -10.63
N PRO A 140 12.62 -13.64 -11.80
CA PRO A 140 11.49 -12.71 -11.90
C PRO A 140 10.15 -13.32 -11.46
N SER A 141 10.05 -14.66 -11.39
CA SER A 141 8.84 -15.37 -10.99
C SER A 141 9.16 -16.57 -10.09
N ILE A 142 8.20 -16.95 -9.25
CA ILE A 142 8.28 -18.09 -8.32
C ILE A 142 8.08 -19.43 -9.07
N ILE A 143 7.28 -19.39 -10.14
CA ILE A 143 6.90 -20.54 -10.95
C ILE A 143 8.06 -20.91 -11.89
N PRO A 144 8.39 -22.22 -12.06
CA PRO A 144 9.45 -22.65 -12.98
C PRO A 144 9.15 -22.24 -14.43
N ALA A 145 10.21 -22.07 -15.23
CA ALA A 145 10.07 -21.67 -16.63
C ALA A 145 9.39 -22.73 -17.50
N VAL A 146 9.65 -23.99 -17.19
CA VAL A 146 9.05 -25.17 -17.82
C VAL A 146 8.42 -25.96 -16.69
N GLU A 147 7.10 -26.14 -16.76
CA GLU A 147 6.36 -27.00 -15.84
C GLU A 147 6.34 -28.41 -16.41
N VAL A 148 6.53 -29.40 -15.54
CA VAL A 148 6.47 -30.80 -15.91
C VAL A 148 5.00 -31.23 -15.84
N GLU A 149 4.47 -31.72 -16.96
CA GLU A 149 3.11 -32.27 -17.02
C GLU A 149 3.01 -33.58 -16.21
N PRO A 150 1.81 -33.95 -15.71
CA PRO A 150 1.64 -35.19 -14.96
C PRO A 150 1.92 -36.42 -15.83
N PRO A 151 2.37 -37.55 -15.24
CA PRO A 151 2.78 -38.74 -15.97
C PRO A 151 1.66 -39.37 -16.83
N GLY A 152 0.39 -39.14 -16.46
CA GLY A 152 -0.77 -39.59 -17.23
C GLY A 152 -0.97 -38.90 -18.58
N CYS A 153 -0.29 -37.78 -18.84
CA CYS A 153 -0.27 -37.10 -20.14
C CYS A 153 0.79 -37.68 -21.08
N SER A 154 1.60 -38.64 -20.62
CA SER A 154 2.58 -39.30 -21.47
C SER A 154 1.91 -40.12 -22.59
N PHE A 155 2.70 -40.48 -23.60
CA PHE A 155 2.24 -41.27 -24.74
C PHE A 155 1.70 -42.66 -24.35
N ASN A 156 2.36 -43.31 -23.38
CA ASN A 156 2.01 -44.63 -22.88
C ASN A 156 1.99 -44.61 -21.35
N PRO A 157 0.96 -43.99 -20.75
CA PRO A 157 0.87 -43.83 -19.30
C PRO A 157 0.47 -45.13 -18.61
N SER A 158 0.79 -45.26 -17.32
CA SER A 158 0.17 -46.29 -16.50
C SER A 158 -1.33 -46.01 -16.35
N PHE A 159 -2.14 -47.07 -16.22
CA PHE A 159 -3.60 -46.94 -16.15
C PHE A 159 -4.04 -45.98 -15.03
N GLU A 160 -3.47 -46.12 -13.83
CA GLU A 160 -3.79 -45.24 -12.69
C GLU A 160 -3.45 -43.77 -12.98
N SER A 161 -2.23 -43.51 -13.45
CA SER A 161 -1.80 -42.14 -13.78
C SER A 161 -2.64 -41.49 -14.88
N HIS A 162 -3.09 -42.30 -15.84
CA HIS A 162 -3.95 -41.86 -16.94
C HIS A 162 -5.33 -41.48 -16.42
N GLN A 163 -5.95 -42.32 -15.60
CA GLN A 163 -7.24 -42.04 -14.96
C GLN A 163 -7.18 -40.79 -14.09
N ASP A 164 -6.11 -40.59 -13.31
CA ASP A 164 -5.93 -39.39 -12.50
C ASP A 164 -5.89 -38.11 -13.34
N SER A 165 -5.16 -38.14 -14.45
CA SER A 165 -5.02 -37.00 -15.36
C SER A 165 -6.33 -36.73 -16.11
N LEU A 166 -7.01 -37.79 -16.55
CA LEU A 166 -8.31 -37.73 -17.21
C LEU A 166 -9.38 -37.20 -16.24
N ALA A 167 -9.38 -37.63 -14.99
CA ALA A 167 -10.29 -37.14 -13.95
C ALA A 167 -10.11 -35.64 -13.72
N CYS A 168 -8.87 -35.13 -13.70
CA CYS A 168 -8.61 -33.69 -13.63
C CYS A 168 -9.20 -32.93 -14.83
N ALA A 169 -9.01 -33.45 -16.05
CA ALA A 169 -9.55 -32.83 -17.26
C ALA A 169 -11.09 -32.83 -17.26
N VAL A 170 -11.71 -33.94 -16.86
CA VAL A 170 -13.18 -34.06 -16.74
C VAL A 170 -13.72 -33.08 -15.70
N ALA A 171 -13.05 -32.95 -14.54
CA ALA A 171 -13.45 -32.00 -13.50
C ALA A 171 -13.44 -30.55 -14.01
N ASP A 172 -12.44 -30.15 -14.79
CA ASP A 172 -12.36 -28.81 -15.39
C ASP A 172 -13.49 -28.56 -16.39
N GLU A 173 -13.83 -29.52 -17.24
CA GLU A 173 -14.95 -29.40 -18.19
C GLU A 173 -16.30 -29.38 -17.48
N MET A 174 -16.53 -30.26 -16.51
CA MET A 174 -17.74 -30.25 -15.68
C MET A 174 -17.90 -28.93 -14.94
N GLN A 175 -16.80 -28.33 -14.46
CA GLN A 175 -16.86 -27.01 -13.85
C GLN A 175 -17.32 -25.92 -14.83
N LYS A 176 -16.95 -26.00 -16.11
CA LYS A 176 -17.45 -25.05 -17.14
C LYS A 176 -18.94 -25.26 -17.39
N ILE A 177 -19.38 -26.52 -17.45
CA ILE A 177 -20.81 -26.87 -17.61
C ILE A 177 -21.61 -26.32 -16.44
N TYR A 178 -21.21 -26.61 -15.20
CA TYR A 178 -21.89 -26.11 -14.01
C TYR A 178 -21.92 -24.59 -13.91
N ARG A 179 -20.84 -23.90 -14.31
CA ARG A 179 -20.84 -22.43 -14.37
C ARG A 179 -21.84 -21.87 -15.38
N HIS A 180 -22.08 -22.59 -16.48
CA HIS A 180 -23.06 -22.20 -17.48
C HIS A 180 -24.49 -22.48 -17.00
N GLU A 181 -24.72 -23.64 -16.39
CA GLU A 181 -26.05 -24.08 -15.95
C GLU A 181 -26.54 -23.39 -14.68
N LEU A 182 -25.69 -23.29 -13.65
CA LEU A 182 -25.98 -22.64 -12.37
C LEU A 182 -25.68 -21.14 -12.38
N GLY A 183 -25.06 -20.65 -13.46
CA GLY A 183 -24.72 -19.24 -13.59
C GLY A 183 -25.97 -18.37 -13.60
N PRO A 184 -25.93 -17.16 -13.00
CA PRO A 184 -27.03 -16.22 -13.13
C PRO A 184 -27.22 -15.91 -14.62
N LYS A 185 -28.46 -16.08 -15.11
CA LYS A 185 -28.80 -15.68 -16.48
C LYS A 185 -28.52 -14.16 -16.62
N PRO A 186 -27.87 -13.72 -17.71
CA PRO A 186 -27.63 -12.30 -17.90
C PRO A 186 -28.98 -11.57 -17.91
N VAL A 187 -29.04 -10.44 -17.22
CA VAL A 187 -30.23 -9.59 -17.23
C VAL A 187 -30.54 -9.26 -18.69
N PRO A 188 -31.75 -9.53 -19.20
CA PRO A 188 -32.09 -9.20 -20.57
C PRO A 188 -31.91 -7.69 -20.77
N LEU A 189 -31.31 -7.31 -21.91
CA LEU A 189 -31.08 -5.90 -22.27
C LEU A 189 -32.37 -5.09 -22.33
N THR A 190 -33.46 -5.77 -22.67
CA THR A 190 -34.81 -5.20 -22.71
C THR A 190 -35.72 -6.12 -21.90
N VAL A 191 -36.14 -5.66 -20.73
CA VAL A 191 -37.32 -6.20 -20.05
C VAL A 191 -38.52 -5.53 -20.73
N PRO A 192 -39.48 -6.26 -21.32
CA PRO A 192 -40.74 -5.65 -21.74
C PRO A 192 -41.39 -5.09 -20.47
N GLY A 193 -41.32 -3.76 -20.30
CA GLY A 193 -41.85 -3.10 -19.12
C GLY A 193 -43.36 -3.21 -19.12
N GLU A 194 -43.90 -3.82 -18.07
CA GLU A 194 -45.24 -3.49 -17.62
C GLU A 194 -45.21 -2.00 -17.21
N VAL A 195 -46.23 -1.24 -17.62
CA VAL A 195 -46.32 0.18 -17.31
C VAL A 195 -46.46 0.28 -15.80
N VAL A 196 -45.39 0.68 -15.10
CA VAL A 196 -45.44 0.91 -13.66
C VAL A 196 -46.45 2.03 -13.43
N ASP A 197 -47.53 1.74 -12.71
CA ASP A 197 -48.52 2.74 -12.36
C ASP A 197 -47.84 3.84 -11.53
N LYS A 198 -48.25 5.09 -11.76
CA LYS A 198 -47.57 6.28 -11.20
C LYS A 198 -47.47 6.25 -9.68
N GLU A 199 -48.33 5.48 -9.01
CA GLU A 199 -48.40 5.29 -7.56
C GLU A 199 -47.19 4.50 -7.01
N ASP A 200 -46.69 3.52 -7.76
CA ASP A 200 -45.53 2.71 -7.36
C ASP A 200 -44.19 3.46 -7.53
N VAL A 201 -44.16 4.44 -8.43
CA VAL A 201 -43.00 5.34 -8.61
C VAL A 201 -42.77 6.20 -7.36
N TYR A 202 -43.85 6.68 -6.73
CA TYR A 202 -43.75 7.46 -5.49
C TYR A 202 -43.21 6.66 -4.31
N PHE A 203 -43.49 5.35 -4.23
CA PHE A 203 -42.97 4.49 -3.17
C PHE A 203 -41.46 4.24 -3.30
N LEU A 204 -40.94 4.22 -4.54
CA LEU A 204 -39.52 3.99 -4.83
C LEU A 204 -38.66 5.25 -4.65
N GLU A 205 -39.24 6.44 -4.85
CA GLU A 205 -38.57 7.72 -4.67
C GLU A 205 -38.34 8.08 -3.18
N VAL A 206 -39.19 7.61 -2.27
CA VAL A 206 -39.07 7.83 -0.82
C VAL A 206 -37.81 7.18 -0.23
N ASP A 207 -37.38 6.02 -0.75
CA ASP A 207 -36.25 5.26 -0.20
C ASP A 207 -34.88 5.70 -0.79
N ASN A 208 -34.88 6.53 -1.84
CA ASN A 208 -33.67 7.15 -2.41
C ASN A 208 -33.43 8.58 -1.89
N GLY A 209 -34.24 9.04 -0.94
CA GLY A 209 -34.02 10.27 -0.18
C GLY A 209 -32.89 10.08 0.83
N SER A 210 -31.67 10.42 0.40
CA SER A 210 -30.52 10.64 1.29
C SER A 210 -30.94 11.48 2.49
N GLU A 211 -30.84 10.90 3.70
CA GLU A 211 -30.83 11.60 4.98
C GLU A 211 -29.64 12.56 5.01
N ASP A 212 -29.79 13.77 4.48
CA ASP A 212 -28.97 14.93 4.85
C ASP A 212 -29.67 16.21 4.36
N ASP A 213 -30.72 16.64 5.08
CA ASP A 213 -30.96 18.07 5.31
C ASP A 213 -31.99 18.28 6.43
N ASP A 214 -31.58 19.06 7.42
CA ASP A 214 -32.39 19.90 8.31
C ASP A 214 -33.48 19.27 9.20
N GLN A 215 -33.03 18.73 10.34
CA GLN A 215 -33.84 18.76 11.57
C GLN A 215 -33.84 20.17 12.19
N SER A 216 -34.59 21.10 11.60
CA SER A 216 -35.17 22.23 12.34
C SER A 216 -36.60 21.87 12.75
N ILE A 217 -36.72 21.10 13.84
CA ILE A 217 -38.02 20.91 14.51
C ILE A 217 -38.31 22.19 15.30
N GLU A 218 -38.93 23.16 14.62
CA GLU A 218 -39.76 24.16 15.29
C GLU A 218 -40.96 23.43 15.88
N ASN A 219 -41.01 23.35 17.21
CA ASN A 219 -42.25 23.07 17.92
C ASN A 219 -43.12 24.32 17.79
N GLN A 220 -43.99 24.34 16.78
CA GLN A 220 -45.23 25.12 16.82
C GLN A 220 -46.23 24.29 17.65
N ASP A 221 -46.36 24.61 18.92
CA ASP A 221 -47.54 24.25 19.68
C ASP A 221 -48.64 25.24 19.31
N GLU A 222 -49.69 24.71 18.69
CA GLU A 222 -50.94 25.38 18.37
C GLU A 222 -51.60 25.93 19.65
N ASP A 223 -52.04 27.18 19.57
CA ASP A 223 -52.90 27.85 20.54
C ASP A 223 -54.25 27.10 20.65
N GLY A 224 -54.34 26.21 21.64
CA GLY A 224 -55.58 25.71 22.21
C GLY A 224 -55.89 26.46 23.50
N ASP A 225 -56.87 27.34 23.40
CA ASP A 225 -57.47 28.15 24.46
C ASP A 225 -57.95 27.27 25.65
N ASP A 226 -57.26 27.37 26.79
CA ASP A 226 -57.85 27.09 28.11
C ASP A 226 -57.22 28.05 29.14
N GLU A 227 -57.99 29.08 29.50
CA GLU A 227 -57.67 30.08 30.52
C GLU A 227 -57.49 29.44 31.90
N HIS A 228 -56.25 29.10 32.25
CA HIS A 228 -55.82 29.05 33.64
C HIS A 228 -54.63 29.99 33.87
N GLU A 229 -54.96 31.17 34.41
CA GLU A 229 -54.04 32.18 34.92
C GLU A 229 -52.81 31.56 35.61
N LYS A 230 -51.63 31.62 34.96
CA LYS A 230 -50.35 31.41 35.66
C LYS A 230 -50.06 32.62 36.53
N ARG A 231 -50.71 32.69 37.69
CA ARG A 231 -50.31 33.61 38.77
C ARG A 231 -48.85 33.31 39.13
N PRO A 232 -47.94 34.31 39.20
CA PRO A 232 -46.61 34.07 39.74
C PRO A 232 -46.77 33.62 41.19
N SER A 233 -46.57 32.34 41.47
CA SER A 233 -46.63 31.83 42.84
C SER A 233 -45.58 32.60 43.63
N ILE A 234 -46.02 33.38 44.63
CA ILE A 234 -45.15 34.11 45.54
C ILE A 234 -44.14 33.10 46.09
N THR A 235 -42.87 33.19 45.67
CA THR A 235 -41.83 32.33 46.21
C THR A 235 -41.67 32.72 47.68
N LYS A 236 -42.12 31.83 48.56
CA LYS A 236 -41.93 32.01 50.01
C LYS A 236 -40.44 32.22 50.25
N LYS A 237 -40.07 33.35 50.86
CA LYS A 237 -38.67 33.64 51.22
C LYS A 237 -38.17 32.53 52.13
N VAL A 238 -37.32 31.66 51.58
CA VAL A 238 -36.73 30.53 52.30
C VAL A 238 -35.92 31.07 53.47
N THR A 239 -36.16 30.52 54.65
CA THR A 239 -35.46 30.97 55.85
C THR A 239 -33.98 30.63 55.78
N ARG A 240 -33.11 31.40 56.46
CA ARG A 240 -31.64 31.14 56.51
C ARG A 240 -31.32 29.71 56.97
N VAL A 241 -32.16 29.13 57.82
CA VAL A 241 -32.05 27.75 58.31
C VAL A 241 -32.29 26.73 57.19
N GLU A 242 -33.31 26.94 56.35
CA GLU A 242 -33.61 26.07 55.22
C GLU A 242 -32.55 26.13 54.11
N LEU A 243 -31.95 27.31 53.87
CA LEU A 243 -30.80 27.45 52.97
C LEU A 243 -29.59 26.66 53.47
N ASN A 244 -29.27 26.74 54.77
CA ASN A 244 -28.18 25.95 55.37
C ASN A 244 -28.48 24.45 55.33
N ARG A 245 -29.74 24.04 55.54
CA ARG A 245 -30.17 22.64 55.41
C ARG A 245 -30.02 22.13 53.97
N ARG A 246 -30.36 22.95 52.97
CA ARG A 246 -30.19 22.64 51.54
C ARG A 246 -28.71 22.56 51.15
N ALA A 247 -27.88 23.48 51.65
CA ALA A 247 -26.44 23.46 51.41
C ALA A 247 -25.77 22.21 52.00
N ARG A 248 -26.15 21.79 53.21
CA ARG A 248 -25.66 20.55 53.83
C ARG A 248 -26.06 19.30 53.03
N ARG A 249 -27.32 19.20 52.62
CA ARG A 249 -27.79 18.10 51.75
C ARG A 249 -27.09 18.09 50.41
N SER A 250 -26.92 19.25 49.76
CA SER A 250 -26.19 19.34 48.49
C SER A 250 -24.72 18.92 48.64
N LYS A 251 -24.07 19.29 49.74
CA LYS A 251 -22.69 18.85 50.05
C LYS A 251 -22.59 17.34 50.28
N GLN A 252 -23.56 16.75 50.99
CA GLN A 252 -23.64 15.30 51.18
C GLN A 252 -23.84 14.57 49.85
N LEU A 253 -24.79 15.02 49.02
CA LEU A 253 -25.03 14.44 47.69
C LEU A 253 -23.79 14.54 46.79
N ARG A 254 -23.05 15.65 46.85
CA ARG A 254 -21.77 15.81 46.11
C ARG A 254 -20.70 14.85 46.61
N ALA A 255 -20.51 14.73 47.91
CA ALA A 255 -19.55 13.79 48.50
C ALA A 255 -19.92 12.33 48.19
N GLU A 256 -21.20 11.98 48.23
CA GLU A 256 -21.68 10.65 47.82
C GLU A 256 -21.48 10.41 46.33
N ALA A 257 -21.69 11.41 45.48
CA ALA A 257 -21.42 11.31 44.05
C ALA A 257 -19.92 11.14 43.76
N GLU A 258 -19.06 11.88 44.45
CA GLU A 258 -17.60 11.73 44.35
C GLU A 258 -17.13 10.35 44.84
N ALA A 259 -17.67 9.87 45.96
CA ALA A 259 -17.39 8.52 46.46
C ALA A 259 -17.86 7.44 45.47
N LYS A 260 -19.00 7.63 44.81
CA LYS A 260 -19.46 6.74 43.73
C LYS A 260 -18.51 6.76 42.53
N LYS A 261 -18.03 7.93 42.11
CA LYS A 261 -17.04 8.08 41.03
C LYS A 261 -15.72 7.38 41.36
N VAL A 262 -15.19 7.56 42.57
CA VAL A 262 -13.96 6.89 43.02
C VAL A 262 -14.14 5.37 43.01
N LYS A 263 -15.30 4.86 43.46
CA LYS A 263 -15.63 3.42 43.39
C LYS A 263 -15.81 2.91 41.96
N GLN A 264 -16.23 3.74 41.01
CA GLN A 264 -16.30 3.38 39.59
C GLN A 264 -14.89 3.27 39.01
N LEU A 265 -14.03 4.26 39.27
CA LEU A 265 -12.64 4.25 38.82
C LEU A 265 -11.85 3.06 39.39
N SER A 266 -12.04 2.71 40.67
CA SER A 266 -11.37 1.53 41.25
C SER A 266 -11.80 0.25 40.56
N LYS A 267 -13.10 0.09 40.27
CA LYS A 267 -13.63 -1.06 39.53
C LYS A 267 -13.03 -1.13 38.12
N GLU A 268 -12.96 -0.01 37.40
CA GLU A 268 -12.32 0.05 36.08
C GLU A 268 -10.85 -0.38 36.12
N ILE A 269 -10.10 0.08 37.15
CA ILE A 269 -8.71 -0.32 37.37
C ILE A 269 -8.60 -1.83 37.60
N ASP A 270 -9.49 -2.41 38.41
CA ASP A 270 -9.52 -3.84 38.69
C ASP A 270 -9.82 -4.68 37.43
N PHE A 271 -10.54 -4.12 36.45
CA PHE A 271 -10.84 -4.77 35.17
C PHE A 271 -9.71 -4.65 34.12
N LEU A 272 -8.72 -3.77 34.31
CA LEU A 272 -7.63 -3.58 33.34
C LEU A 272 -6.90 -4.86 32.95
N PRO A 273 -6.58 -5.81 33.87
CA PRO A 273 -5.93 -7.06 33.50
C PRO A 273 -6.78 -7.91 32.53
N ASN A 274 -8.11 -7.91 32.71
CA ASN A 274 -9.02 -8.64 31.81
C ASN A 274 -9.02 -8.00 30.42
N ILE A 275 -9.05 -6.66 30.35
CA ILE A 275 -8.95 -5.90 29.09
C ILE A 275 -7.61 -6.19 28.39
N ILE A 276 -6.50 -6.24 29.13
CA ILE A 276 -5.18 -6.57 28.55
C ILE A 276 -5.18 -8.00 27.99
N GLN A 277 -5.76 -8.97 28.70
CA GLN A 277 -5.89 -10.34 28.20
C GLN A 277 -6.79 -10.44 26.97
N GLU A 278 -7.86 -9.64 26.91
CA GLU A 278 -8.75 -9.55 25.75
C GLU A 278 -8.03 -8.96 24.54
N ILE A 279 -7.32 -7.84 24.71
CA ILE A 279 -6.50 -7.23 23.66
C ILE A 279 -5.45 -8.23 23.14
N ALA A 280 -4.78 -8.96 24.03
CA ALA A 280 -3.79 -9.96 23.63
C ALA A 280 -4.41 -11.08 22.79
N LYS A 281 -5.59 -11.58 23.18
CA LYS A 281 -6.34 -12.58 22.39
C LYS A 281 -6.76 -12.02 21.03
N GLU A 282 -7.26 -10.78 20.99
CA GLU A 282 -7.66 -10.12 19.74
C GLU A 282 -6.46 -9.93 18.81
N ASP A 283 -5.30 -9.53 19.33
CA ASP A 283 -4.06 -9.39 18.56
C ASP A 283 -3.56 -10.73 18.03
N GLU A 284 -3.62 -11.81 18.81
CA GLU A 284 -3.33 -13.16 18.33
C GLU A 284 -4.27 -13.58 17.19
N GLU A 285 -5.56 -13.30 17.30
CA GLU A 285 -6.54 -13.58 16.24
C GLU A 285 -6.28 -12.75 14.99
N LYS A 286 -5.97 -11.46 15.13
CA LYS A 286 -5.55 -10.58 14.02
C LYS A 286 -4.30 -11.12 13.35
N GLN A 287 -3.30 -11.58 14.12
CA GLN A 287 -2.09 -12.19 13.60
C GLN A 287 -2.40 -13.50 12.85
N LYS A 288 -3.20 -14.41 13.43
CA LYS A 288 -3.64 -15.64 12.76
C LYS A 288 -4.37 -15.34 11.46
N ARG A 289 -5.28 -14.35 11.45
CA ARG A 289 -5.99 -13.89 10.24
C ARG A 289 -5.02 -13.32 9.20
N HIS A 290 -4.03 -12.54 9.61
CA HIS A 290 -2.99 -12.02 8.73
C HIS A 290 -2.15 -13.15 8.12
N LEU A 291 -1.68 -14.09 8.94
CA LEU A 291 -0.91 -15.26 8.50
C LEU A 291 -1.70 -16.09 7.49
N ARG A 292 -2.98 -16.39 7.75
CA ARG A 292 -3.87 -17.09 6.80
C ARG A 292 -3.94 -16.37 5.45
N ARG A 293 -4.07 -15.04 5.45
CA ARG A 293 -4.09 -14.23 4.20
C ARG A 293 -2.76 -14.29 3.46
N VAL A 294 -1.65 -14.22 4.18
CA VAL A 294 -0.30 -14.29 3.59
C VAL A 294 -0.05 -15.67 2.98
N VAL A 295 -0.38 -16.74 3.70
CA VAL A 295 -0.26 -18.13 3.24
C VAL A 295 -1.12 -18.36 1.99
N ALA A 296 -2.40 -17.99 2.03
CA ALA A 296 -3.30 -18.11 0.89
C ALA A 296 -2.79 -17.31 -0.34
N LYS A 297 -2.20 -16.13 -0.12
CA LYS A 297 -1.58 -15.35 -1.19
C LYS A 297 -0.34 -16.06 -1.75
N GLN A 298 0.52 -16.61 -0.90
CA GLN A 298 1.70 -17.36 -1.34
C GLN A 298 1.34 -18.62 -2.14
N GLU A 299 0.34 -19.38 -1.68
CA GLU A 299 -0.18 -20.56 -2.40
C GLU A 299 -0.78 -20.18 -3.75
N ARG A 300 -1.55 -19.08 -3.80
CA ARG A 300 -2.07 -18.55 -5.04
C ARG A 300 -0.95 -18.16 -6.01
N LEU A 301 0.13 -17.54 -5.53
CA LEU A 301 1.28 -17.15 -6.37
C LEU A 301 2.09 -18.33 -6.90
N LYS A 302 2.01 -19.51 -6.25
CA LYS A 302 2.63 -20.75 -6.76
C LYS A 302 1.88 -21.33 -7.97
N SER A 303 0.56 -21.12 -8.04
CA SER A 303 -0.28 -21.68 -9.11
C SER A 303 -0.66 -20.69 -10.19
N ARG A 304 -0.85 -19.40 -9.84
CA ARG A 304 -1.38 -18.38 -10.73
C ARG A 304 -0.63 -17.06 -10.57
N PRO A 305 -0.48 -16.29 -11.66
CA PRO A 305 0.14 -14.97 -11.58
C PRO A 305 -0.77 -13.99 -10.81
N PRO A 306 -0.19 -12.92 -10.23
CA PRO A 306 -0.94 -11.73 -9.87
C PRO A 306 -1.75 -11.20 -11.06
N ARG A 307 -2.85 -10.50 -10.79
CA ARG A 307 -3.62 -9.85 -11.85
C ARG A 307 -2.81 -8.66 -12.39
N LEU A 308 -2.26 -8.82 -13.58
CA LEU A 308 -1.46 -7.77 -14.25
C LEU A 308 -2.30 -6.81 -15.10
N GLY A 309 -3.49 -7.23 -15.55
CA GLY A 309 -4.32 -6.42 -16.45
C GLY A 309 -5.82 -6.70 -16.34
N LYS A 310 -6.56 -6.30 -17.39
CA LYS A 310 -8.02 -6.46 -17.47
C LYS A 310 -8.42 -7.93 -17.41
N HIS A 311 -7.74 -8.81 -18.13
CA HIS A 311 -8.08 -10.23 -18.19
C HIS A 311 -7.39 -11.02 -17.07
N LYS A 312 -8.08 -12.05 -16.57
CA LYS A 312 -7.52 -13.01 -15.62
C LYS A 312 -6.71 -14.04 -16.41
N PHE A 313 -5.73 -14.66 -15.75
CA PHE A 313 -5.02 -15.80 -16.33
C PHE A 313 -5.94 -17.01 -16.31
N ASP A 314 -6.20 -17.56 -17.49
CA ASP A 314 -6.93 -18.81 -17.68
C ASP A 314 -5.92 -19.91 -18.07
N PRO A 315 -5.84 -21.00 -17.29
CA PRO A 315 -4.92 -22.10 -17.57
C PRO A 315 -5.29 -22.81 -18.88
N ALA A 316 -4.28 -23.39 -19.53
CA ALA A 316 -4.51 -24.26 -20.68
C ALA A 316 -5.16 -25.57 -20.21
N PRO A 317 -6.07 -26.16 -21.01
CA PRO A 317 -6.64 -27.48 -20.68
C PRO A 317 -5.54 -28.54 -20.67
N VAL A 318 -5.67 -29.51 -19.77
CA VAL A 318 -4.72 -30.63 -19.64
C VAL A 318 -4.76 -31.48 -20.92
N GLN A 319 -3.59 -31.82 -21.45
CA GLN A 319 -3.45 -32.58 -22.69
C GLN A 319 -3.39 -34.08 -22.38
N VAL A 320 -4.55 -34.71 -22.20
CA VAL A 320 -4.64 -36.15 -21.95
C VAL A 320 -5.19 -36.85 -23.18
N LEU A 321 -4.55 -37.96 -23.59
CA LEU A 321 -5.09 -38.84 -24.63
C LEU A 321 -6.33 -39.56 -24.10
N LEU A 322 -7.35 -39.72 -24.95
CA LEU A 322 -8.51 -40.54 -24.58
C LEU A 322 -8.15 -42.04 -24.60
N SER A 323 -8.92 -42.87 -23.90
CA SER A 323 -8.69 -44.32 -23.86
C SER A 323 -8.67 -44.98 -25.24
N GLU A 324 -9.45 -44.45 -26.18
CA GLU A 324 -9.49 -44.90 -27.59
C GLU A 324 -8.24 -44.49 -28.38
N GLU A 325 -7.54 -43.45 -27.94
CA GLU A 325 -6.37 -42.88 -28.61
C GLU A 325 -5.07 -43.51 -28.11
N ILE A 326 -5.09 -44.15 -26.94
CA ILE A 326 -3.95 -44.87 -26.37
C ILE A 326 -3.83 -46.22 -27.09
N THR A 327 -3.00 -46.24 -28.13
CA THR A 327 -2.76 -47.44 -28.95
C THR A 327 -1.39 -48.08 -28.71
N GLY A 328 -0.52 -47.44 -27.92
CA GLY A 328 0.86 -47.89 -27.67
C GLY A 328 1.82 -47.74 -28.86
N SER A 329 1.35 -47.31 -30.05
CA SER A 329 2.19 -47.06 -31.23
C SER A 329 2.38 -45.57 -31.54
N LEU A 330 3.63 -45.09 -31.56
CA LEU A 330 3.96 -43.68 -31.85
C LEU A 330 3.51 -43.23 -33.25
N LEU A 331 3.43 -44.15 -34.20
CA LEU A 331 2.96 -43.88 -35.57
C LEU A 331 1.47 -43.50 -35.62
N LYS A 332 0.70 -43.91 -34.61
CA LYS A 332 -0.74 -43.65 -34.50
C LYS A 332 -1.06 -42.50 -33.56
N LEU A 333 -0.04 -41.84 -32.99
CA LEU A 333 -0.23 -40.75 -32.05
C LEU A 333 -0.88 -39.56 -32.76
N LYS A 334 -2.04 -39.12 -32.24
CA LYS A 334 -2.65 -37.86 -32.68
C LYS A 334 -1.76 -36.69 -32.22
N GLY A 335 -1.49 -35.76 -33.12
CA GLY A 335 -0.65 -34.61 -32.80
C GLY A 335 -1.22 -33.78 -31.65
N CYS A 336 -0.44 -33.62 -30.58
CA CYS A 336 -0.77 -32.79 -29.43
C CYS A 336 -0.53 -31.29 -29.71
N SER A 337 -0.86 -30.43 -28.74
CA SER A 337 -0.88 -28.98 -28.92
C SER A 337 0.48 -28.39 -29.35
N THR A 338 0.42 -27.20 -29.94
CA THR A 338 1.64 -26.52 -30.40
C THR A 338 2.47 -26.03 -29.19
N LEU A 339 3.74 -26.43 -29.14
CA LEU A 339 4.70 -26.00 -28.10
C LEU A 339 4.73 -24.47 -27.90
N ALA A 340 4.54 -23.71 -28.99
CA ALA A 340 4.46 -22.25 -28.91
C ALA A 340 3.32 -21.76 -28.01
N ARG A 341 2.15 -22.42 -28.04
CA ARG A 341 1.01 -22.06 -27.16
C ARG A 341 1.31 -22.40 -25.71
N ASP A 342 1.93 -23.55 -25.44
CA ASP A 342 2.37 -23.92 -24.09
C ASP A 342 3.39 -22.91 -23.54
N ARG A 343 4.43 -22.57 -24.31
CA ARG A 343 5.43 -21.57 -23.89
C ARG A 343 4.82 -20.19 -23.65
N PHE A 344 3.89 -19.77 -24.50
CA PHE A 344 3.17 -18.51 -24.32
C PHE A 344 2.33 -18.52 -23.03
N LYS A 345 1.61 -19.61 -22.76
CA LYS A 345 0.84 -19.80 -21.52
C LYS A 345 1.74 -19.87 -20.28
N SER A 346 2.93 -20.46 -20.38
CA SER A 346 3.96 -20.41 -19.33
C SER A 346 4.44 -18.98 -19.05
N LEU A 347 4.59 -18.14 -20.07
CA LEU A 347 4.95 -16.72 -19.88
C LEU A 347 3.83 -15.93 -19.18
N GLU A 348 2.57 -16.18 -19.54
CA GLU A 348 1.42 -15.61 -18.84
C GLU A 348 1.35 -16.11 -17.39
N LYS A 349 1.50 -17.42 -17.16
CA LYS A 349 1.46 -18.04 -15.82
C LYS A 349 2.55 -17.48 -14.89
N ARG A 350 3.73 -17.20 -15.43
CA ARG A 350 4.84 -16.55 -14.71
C ARG A 350 4.63 -15.05 -14.47
N GLY A 351 3.63 -14.43 -15.09
CA GLY A 351 3.38 -13.00 -15.02
C GLY A 351 4.41 -12.16 -15.77
N LEU A 352 5.07 -12.74 -16.79
CA LEU A 352 5.98 -12.02 -17.67
C LEU A 352 5.22 -11.36 -18.83
N VAL A 353 4.12 -11.99 -19.25
CA VAL A 353 3.21 -11.48 -20.27
C VAL A 353 1.84 -11.27 -19.65
N VAL A 354 1.18 -10.18 -20.01
CA VAL A 354 -0.18 -9.87 -19.54
C VAL A 354 -1.17 -10.76 -20.31
N PRO A 355 -2.10 -11.46 -19.63
CA PRO A 355 -3.16 -12.20 -20.32
C PRO A 355 -3.99 -11.28 -21.21
N THR A 356 -4.11 -11.64 -22.49
CA THR A 356 -4.91 -10.89 -23.48
C THR A 356 -6.08 -11.72 -23.95
N ALA A 357 -7.25 -11.10 -24.13
CA ALA A 357 -8.31 -11.73 -24.90
C ALA A 357 -7.92 -11.80 -26.38
N LYS A 358 -8.37 -12.84 -27.06
CA LYS A 358 -8.29 -12.90 -28.51
C LYS A 358 -9.13 -11.75 -29.07
N SER A 359 -8.48 -10.74 -29.63
CA SER A 359 -9.21 -9.76 -30.44
C SER A 359 -9.65 -10.49 -31.70
N GLY A 360 -10.90 -10.96 -31.72
CA GLY A 360 -11.51 -11.35 -32.98
C GLY A 360 -11.53 -10.11 -33.85
N ARG A 361 -10.66 -10.05 -34.85
CA ARG A 361 -10.98 -9.22 -36.02
C ARG A 361 -12.25 -9.86 -36.59
N LYS A 362 -13.36 -9.14 -36.46
CA LYS A 362 -14.60 -9.48 -37.17
C LYS A 362 -14.34 -9.43 -38.67
#